data_AF-A0A6J6Y5V1-F1
#
_entry.id   AF-A0A6J6Y5V1-F1
#
_cell.length_a   1.000
_cell.length_b   1.000
_cell.length_c   1.000
_cell.angle_alpha   90.00
_cell.angle_beta   90.00
_cell.angle_gamma   90.00
#
_symmetry.space_group_name_H-M   'P 1'
#
loop_
_entity.id
_entity.type
_entity.pdbx_description
1 polymer ?
#
loop_
_entity_poly.entity_id
_entity_poly.type
_entity_poly.pdbx_seq_one_letter_code
_entity_poly.pdbx_strand_id
1 'polypeptide(L)'
;MTLAYVTVEKTSSPDLVAKEIQQAVPEVVTIADSSEYGQVDQGFTLISAASTAISILAVVIGGIGVMNTMVMAIFERTREIGVLRAIGWPPGRVLRMILAESVVLCLIAMLAGSLLGVAMVRMITFLPTISGLLVPAYPPQVFLRALGVALLVGLFGAIYPAIRATRLTPMEALRYE
;
A
#
# COMPACT_ATOMS: atom_id res chain seq x y z
N MET A 1 -16.89 32.48 -1.65
CA MET A 1 -15.48 32.64 -1.28
C MET A 1 -14.72 32.98 -2.54
N THR A 2 -14.30 34.23 -2.70
CA THR A 2 -13.55 34.70 -3.87
C THR A 2 -12.09 34.72 -3.50
N LEU A 3 -11.27 33.92 -4.16
CA LEU A 3 -9.83 33.84 -3.90
C LEU A 3 -9.10 34.66 -4.98
N ALA A 4 -8.23 35.57 -4.55
CA ALA A 4 -7.38 36.36 -5.43
C ALA A 4 -5.92 36.03 -5.11
N TYR A 5 -5.15 35.64 -6.12
CA TYR A 5 -3.73 35.35 -5.99
C TYR A 5 -2.93 36.60 -6.37
N VAL A 6 -2.06 37.06 -5.47
CA VAL A 6 -1.14 38.18 -5.72
C VAL A 6 0.28 37.63 -5.67
N THR A 7 1.00 37.73 -6.78
CA THR A 7 2.40 37.33 -6.87
C THR A 7 3.27 38.54 -6.53
N VAL A 8 4.08 38.43 -5.48
CA VAL A 8 5.03 39.48 -5.06
C VAL A 8 6.38 39.24 -5.74
N GLU A 9 6.96 40.29 -6.31
CA GLU A 9 8.24 40.23 -7.02
C GLU A 9 9.42 40.11 -6.04
N LYS A 10 10.48 39.40 -6.45
CA LYS A 10 11.54 38.81 -5.60
C LYS A 10 12.42 39.80 -4.79
N THR A 11 12.16 41.11 -4.88
CA THR A 11 12.96 42.19 -4.27
C THR A 11 12.26 42.83 -3.07
N SER A 12 11.03 42.41 -2.73
CA SER A 12 10.25 42.97 -1.63
C SER A 12 9.82 41.89 -0.63
N SER A 13 9.96 42.18 0.67
CA SER A 13 9.59 41.26 1.74
C SER A 13 8.07 41.03 1.79
N PRO A 14 7.58 39.79 1.66
CA PRO A 14 6.15 39.48 1.60
C PRO A 14 5.37 39.93 2.85
N ASP A 15 6.04 39.99 4.01
CA ASP A 15 5.43 40.38 5.28
C ASP A 15 5.02 41.86 5.36
N LEU A 16 5.74 42.73 4.62
CA LEU A 16 5.44 44.17 4.59
C LEU A 16 4.25 44.45 3.68
N VAL A 17 4.21 43.81 2.51
CA VAL A 17 3.13 43.91 1.53
C VAL A 17 1.82 43.36 2.10
N ALA A 18 1.89 42.28 2.89
CA ALA A 18 0.75 41.71 3.58
C ALA A 18 0.13 42.67 4.60
N LYS A 19 0.96 43.32 5.43
CA LYS A 19 0.49 44.32 6.40
C LYS A 19 -0.11 45.54 5.73
N GLU A 20 0.43 45.97 4.61
CA GLU A 20 -0.06 47.14 3.86
C GLU A 20 -1.42 46.84 3.19
N ILE A 21 -1.59 45.64 2.62
CA ILE A 21 -2.88 45.21 2.05
C ILE A 21 -3.94 45.03 3.14
N GLN A 22 -3.57 44.49 4.29
CA GLN A 22 -4.49 44.28 5.42
C GLN A 22 -4.91 45.59 6.10
N GLN A 23 -4.07 46.63 6.04
CA GLN A 23 -4.43 47.98 6.46
C GLN A 23 -5.31 48.72 5.43
N ALA A 24 -5.10 48.47 4.13
CA ALA A 24 -5.88 49.11 3.07
C ALA A 24 -7.29 48.49 2.89
N VAL A 25 -7.45 47.19 3.22
CA VAL A 25 -8.74 46.48 3.12
C VAL A 25 -8.94 45.58 4.35
N PRO A 26 -9.58 46.07 5.42
CA PRO A 26 -9.73 45.33 6.69
C PRO A 26 -10.64 44.10 6.60
N GLU A 27 -11.33 43.88 5.48
CA GLU A 27 -12.22 42.74 5.24
C GLU A 27 -11.50 41.53 4.61
N VAL A 28 -10.19 41.64 4.32
CA VAL A 28 -9.40 40.59 3.68
C VAL A 28 -8.43 39.98 4.70
N VAL A 29 -8.58 38.66 4.92
CA VAL A 29 -7.58 37.87 5.65
C VAL A 29 -6.46 37.51 4.68
N THR A 30 -5.34 38.23 4.77
CA THR A 30 -4.14 37.92 3.99
C THR A 30 -3.34 36.83 4.70
N ILE A 31 -3.30 35.63 4.11
CA ILE A 31 -2.37 34.56 4.54
C ILE A 31 -1.03 34.86 3.87
N ALA A 32 -0.15 35.56 4.58
CA ALA A 32 1.20 35.89 4.09
C ALA A 32 2.32 35.21 4.89
N ASP A 33 1.96 34.35 5.84
CA ASP A 33 2.92 33.84 6.80
C ASP A 33 3.69 32.63 6.27
N SER A 34 4.89 32.87 5.78
CA SER A 34 5.84 31.80 5.38
C SER A 34 6.27 30.90 6.56
N SER A 35 6.10 31.35 7.81
CA SER A 35 6.37 30.57 9.03
C SER A 35 5.25 29.61 9.44
N GLU A 36 3.99 29.89 9.11
CA GLU A 36 2.85 28.99 9.34
C GLU A 36 2.83 27.82 8.33
N TYR A 37 3.28 28.06 7.09
CA TYR A 37 3.52 27.00 6.10
C TYR A 37 4.55 25.97 6.59
N GLY A 38 5.61 26.40 7.28
CA GLY A 38 6.64 25.48 7.81
C GLY A 38 6.13 24.55 8.92
N GLN A 39 5.17 25.00 9.73
CA GLN A 39 4.59 24.19 10.82
C GLN A 39 3.52 23.22 10.29
N VAL A 40 2.70 23.64 9.34
CA VAL A 40 1.72 22.75 8.67
C VAL A 40 2.45 21.66 7.86
N ASP A 41 3.53 22.01 7.16
CA ASP A 41 4.34 21.05 6.39
C ASP A 41 5.06 20.03 7.30
N GLN A 42 5.59 20.48 8.45
CA GLN A 42 6.17 19.57 9.45
C GLN A 42 5.13 18.62 10.06
N GLY A 43 3.94 19.13 10.41
CA GLY A 43 2.85 18.30 10.92
C GLY A 43 2.38 17.25 9.91
N PHE A 44 2.21 17.64 8.65
CA PHE A 44 1.88 16.72 7.56
C PHE A 44 2.98 15.69 7.31
N THR A 45 4.25 16.09 7.36
CA THR A 45 5.40 15.19 7.18
C THR A 45 5.44 14.13 8.29
N LEU A 46 5.19 14.51 9.55
CA LEU A 46 5.14 13.57 10.68
C LEU A 46 4.00 12.56 10.54
N ILE A 47 2.79 13.02 10.19
CA ILE A 47 1.63 12.13 9.98
C ILE A 47 1.87 11.19 8.78
N SER A 48 2.42 11.71 7.68
CA SER A 48 2.77 10.92 6.49
C SER A 48 3.84 9.87 6.79
N ALA A 49 4.87 10.24 7.55
CA ALA A 49 5.92 9.32 7.99
C ALA A 49 5.37 8.21 8.91
N ALA A 50 4.52 8.56 9.87
CA ALA A 50 3.87 7.59 10.75
C ALA A 50 2.95 6.64 9.97
N SER A 51 2.14 7.17 9.04
CA SER A 51 1.28 6.36 8.16
C SER A 51 2.10 5.41 7.29
N THR A 52 3.22 5.89 6.75
CA THR A 52 4.15 5.07 5.96
C THR A 52 4.76 3.95 6.81
N ALA A 53 5.19 4.25 8.04
CA ALA A 53 5.73 3.26 8.95
C ALA A 53 4.70 2.16 9.29
N ILE A 54 3.47 2.54 9.61
CA ILE A 54 2.39 1.59 9.89
C ILE A 54 2.06 0.76 8.64
N SER A 55 2.07 1.37 7.46
CA SER A 55 1.84 0.67 6.19
C SER A 55 2.89 -0.39 5.92
N ILE A 56 4.18 -0.08 6.17
CA ILE A 56 5.27 -1.04 6.05
C ILE A 56 5.08 -2.20 7.04
N LEU A 57 4.74 -1.92 8.29
CA LEU A 57 4.47 -2.96 9.29
C LEU A 57 3.29 -3.86 8.87
N ALA A 58 2.18 -3.27 8.41
CA ALA A 58 1.03 -4.01 7.91
C ALA A 58 1.39 -4.94 6.74
N VAL A 59 2.24 -4.46 5.83
CA VAL A 59 2.77 -5.25 4.72
C VAL A 59 3.60 -6.43 5.22
N VAL A 60 4.49 -6.23 6.19
CA VAL A 60 5.31 -7.30 6.77
C VAL A 60 4.44 -8.36 7.45
N ILE A 61 3.48 -7.94 8.27
CA ILE A 61 2.55 -8.85 8.96
C ILE A 61 1.71 -9.63 7.94
N GLY A 62 1.18 -8.94 6.92
CA GLY A 62 0.44 -9.57 5.83
C GLY A 62 1.29 -10.59 5.07
N GLY A 63 2.54 -10.27 4.77
CA GLY A 63 3.48 -11.19 4.11
C GLY A 63 3.77 -12.45 4.93
N ILE A 64 3.94 -12.33 6.24
CA ILE A 64 4.09 -13.50 7.14
C ILE A 64 2.82 -14.35 7.12
N GLY A 65 1.64 -13.72 7.14
CA GLY A 65 0.35 -14.41 7.01
C GLY A 65 0.26 -15.22 5.71
N VAL A 66 0.59 -14.59 4.58
CA VAL A 66 0.63 -15.25 3.26
C VAL A 66 1.60 -16.44 3.28
N MET A 67 2.80 -16.27 3.83
CA MET A 67 3.78 -17.36 3.95
C MET A 67 3.21 -18.53 4.75
N ASN A 68 2.59 -18.27 5.90
CA ASN A 68 2.02 -19.31 6.74
C ASN A 68 0.88 -20.06 6.03
N THR A 69 -0.01 -19.34 5.34
CA THR A 69 -1.09 -19.94 4.55
C THR A 69 -0.53 -20.80 3.41
N MET A 70 0.51 -20.35 2.72
CA MET A 70 1.16 -21.14 1.65
C MET A 70 1.83 -22.40 2.19
N VAL A 71 2.50 -22.30 3.34
CA VAL A 71 3.10 -23.46 4.02
C VAL A 71 2.01 -24.48 4.33
N MET A 72 0.89 -24.05 4.93
CA MET A 72 -0.24 -24.92 5.26
C MET A 72 -0.85 -25.58 4.01
N ALA A 73 -1.11 -24.80 2.96
CA ALA A 73 -1.69 -25.31 1.71
C ALA A 73 -0.80 -26.36 1.03
N ILE A 74 0.53 -26.21 1.10
CA ILE A 74 1.48 -27.20 0.60
C ILE A 74 1.45 -28.46 1.43
N PHE A 75 1.37 -28.34 2.77
CA PHE A 75 1.29 -29.50 3.65
C PHE A 75 0.06 -30.35 3.33
N GLU A 76 -1.11 -29.73 3.18
CA GLU A 76 -2.36 -30.41 2.79
C GLU A 76 -2.23 -31.15 1.44
N ARG A 77 -1.50 -30.57 0.48
CA ARG A 77 -1.34 -31.12 -0.89
C ARG A 77 -0.02 -31.89 -1.11
N THR A 78 0.70 -32.26 -0.05
CA THR A 78 2.02 -32.91 -0.15
C THR A 78 1.98 -34.19 -1.00
N ARG A 79 0.91 -34.99 -0.86
CA ARG A 79 0.73 -36.24 -1.62
C ARG A 79 0.58 -35.98 -3.11
N GLU A 80 -0.18 -34.96 -3.51
CA GLU A 80 -0.36 -34.58 -4.91
C GLU A 80 0.96 -34.14 -5.54
N ILE A 81 1.74 -33.31 -4.83
CA ILE A 81 3.07 -32.86 -5.26
C ILE A 81 4.02 -34.06 -5.39
N GLY A 82 3.96 -35.01 -4.45
CA GLY A 82 4.72 -36.26 -4.50
C GLY A 82 4.39 -37.12 -5.72
N VAL A 83 3.12 -37.25 -6.09
CA VAL A 83 2.68 -37.97 -7.29
C VAL A 83 3.16 -37.26 -8.56
N LEU A 84 3.02 -35.94 -8.64
CA LEU A 84 3.52 -35.13 -9.77
C LEU A 84 5.04 -35.31 -9.96
N ARG A 85 5.79 -35.37 -8.86
CA ARG A 85 7.24 -35.64 -8.88
C ARG A 85 7.55 -37.07 -9.31
N ALA A 86 6.75 -38.06 -8.91
CA ALA A 86 6.92 -39.46 -9.28
C ALA A 86 6.66 -39.73 -10.78
N ILE A 87 5.74 -39.01 -11.41
CA ILE A 87 5.50 -39.06 -12.87
C ILE A 87 6.53 -38.24 -13.67
N GLY A 88 7.56 -37.70 -13.03
CA GLY A 88 8.69 -37.04 -13.69
C GLY A 88 8.59 -35.52 -13.82
N TRP A 89 7.72 -34.83 -13.07
CA TRP A 89 7.74 -33.36 -13.10
C TRP A 89 9.06 -32.79 -12.55
N PRO A 90 9.72 -31.88 -13.29
CA PRO A 90 10.91 -31.22 -12.79
C PRO A 90 10.54 -30.27 -11.64
N PRO A 91 11.45 -30.07 -10.66
CA PRO A 91 11.18 -29.22 -9.49
C PRO A 91 10.85 -27.77 -9.90
N GLY A 92 11.43 -27.29 -11.00
CA GLY A 92 11.13 -25.96 -11.54
C GLY A 92 9.68 -25.81 -12.06
N ARG A 93 9.03 -26.89 -12.52
CA ARG A 93 7.61 -26.83 -12.95
C ARG A 93 6.68 -26.72 -11.75
N VAL A 94 6.96 -27.47 -10.68
CA VAL A 94 6.23 -27.37 -9.40
C VAL A 94 6.40 -25.97 -8.79
N LEU A 95 7.63 -25.44 -8.78
CA LEU A 95 7.91 -24.08 -8.32
C LEU A 95 7.07 -23.04 -9.07
N ARG A 96 7.07 -23.07 -10.41
CA ARG A 96 6.28 -22.13 -11.22
C ARG A 96 4.78 -22.26 -10.98
N MET A 97 4.28 -23.46 -10.77
CA MET A 97 2.86 -23.69 -10.44
C MET A 97 2.48 -23.02 -9.12
N ILE A 98 3.27 -23.21 -8.06
CA ILE A 98 3.00 -22.59 -6.75
C ILE A 98 3.13 -21.07 -6.83
N LEU A 99 4.15 -20.55 -7.54
CA LEU A 99 4.30 -19.11 -7.73
C LEU A 99 3.13 -18.52 -8.54
N ALA A 100 2.61 -19.24 -9.54
CA ALA A 100 1.43 -18.80 -10.28
C ALA A 100 0.18 -18.76 -9.41
N GLU A 101 -0.03 -19.76 -8.53
CA GLU A 101 -1.12 -19.77 -7.55
C GLU A 101 -1.02 -18.56 -6.59
N SER A 102 0.19 -18.25 -6.12
CA SER A 102 0.45 -17.06 -5.32
C SER A 102 0.13 -15.76 -6.05
N VAL A 103 0.52 -15.63 -7.33
CA VAL A 103 0.21 -14.43 -8.14
C VAL A 103 -1.30 -14.24 -8.28
N VAL A 104 -2.05 -15.31 -8.55
CA VAL A 104 -3.52 -15.25 -8.65
C VAL A 104 -4.14 -14.79 -7.33
N LEU A 105 -3.68 -15.33 -6.19
CA LEU A 105 -4.14 -14.90 -4.88
C LEU A 105 -3.82 -13.43 -4.60
N CYS A 106 -2.66 -12.95 -5.03
CA CYS A 106 -2.29 -11.53 -4.88
C CYS A 106 -3.15 -10.62 -5.73
N LEU A 107 -3.51 -11.02 -6.95
CA LEU A 107 -4.42 -10.25 -7.79
C LEU A 107 -5.81 -10.15 -7.16
N ILE A 108 -6.32 -11.26 -6.63
CA ILE A 108 -7.62 -11.27 -5.92
C ILE A 108 -7.54 -10.39 -4.67
N ALA A 109 -6.49 -10.51 -3.87
CA ALA A 109 -6.29 -9.69 -2.68
C ALA A 109 -6.15 -8.20 -3.00
N MET A 110 -5.47 -7.84 -4.09
CA MET A 110 -5.33 -6.46 -4.55
C MET A 110 -6.67 -5.87 -4.99
N LEU A 111 -7.47 -6.63 -5.75
CA LEU A 111 -8.81 -6.21 -6.17
C LEU A 111 -9.74 -6.05 -4.96
N ALA A 112 -9.78 -7.03 -4.06
CA ALA A 112 -10.61 -6.96 -2.87
C ALA A 112 -10.17 -5.84 -1.91
N GLY A 113 -8.86 -5.73 -1.66
CA GLY A 113 -8.28 -4.72 -0.77
C GLY A 113 -8.46 -3.30 -1.31
N SER A 114 -8.28 -3.09 -2.62
CA SER A 114 -8.53 -1.79 -3.24
C SER A 114 -10.01 -1.39 -3.18
N LEU A 115 -10.92 -2.34 -3.43
CA LEU A 115 -12.36 -2.10 -3.31
C LEU A 115 -12.75 -1.74 -1.88
N LEU A 116 -12.26 -2.49 -0.89
CA LEU A 116 -12.48 -2.21 0.53
C LEU A 116 -11.90 -0.86 0.94
N GLY A 117 -10.68 -0.53 0.48
CA GLY A 117 -10.04 0.76 0.76
C GLY A 117 -10.85 1.93 0.22
N VAL A 118 -11.31 1.86 -1.03
CA VAL A 118 -12.17 2.89 -1.64
C VAL A 118 -13.50 3.01 -0.89
N ALA A 119 -14.12 1.87 -0.53
CA ALA A 119 -15.37 1.85 0.23
C ALA A 119 -15.22 2.52 1.61
N MET A 120 -14.12 2.24 2.33
CA MET A 120 -13.82 2.84 3.62
C MET A 120 -13.60 4.35 3.51
N VAL A 121 -12.81 4.80 2.53
CA VAL A 121 -12.61 6.24 2.28
C VAL A 121 -13.95 6.91 2.00
N ARG A 122 -14.79 6.30 1.16
CA ARG A 122 -16.12 6.83 0.85
C ARG A 122 -17.03 6.89 2.08
N MET A 123 -16.99 5.87 2.93
CA MET A 123 -17.73 5.85 4.20
C MET A 123 -17.30 6.99 5.13
N ILE A 124 -16.01 7.27 5.21
CA ILE A 124 -15.47 8.38 6.01
C ILE A 124 -15.92 9.73 5.44
N THR A 125 -15.96 9.90 4.12
CA THR A 125 -16.41 11.17 3.50
C THR A 125 -17.90 11.48 3.72
N PHE A 126 -18.72 10.49 4.08
CA PHE A 126 -20.12 10.71 4.44
C PHE A 126 -20.30 11.31 5.86
N LEU A 127 -19.24 11.34 6.68
CA LEU A 127 -19.30 11.97 8.00
C LEU A 127 -19.36 13.50 7.84
N PRO A 128 -20.37 14.19 8.42
CA PRO A 128 -20.56 15.64 8.27
C PRO A 128 -19.35 16.46 8.74
N THR A 129 -18.61 15.94 9.72
CA THR A 129 -17.41 16.58 10.29
C THR A 129 -16.22 16.61 9.33
N ILE A 130 -16.20 15.72 8.33
CA ILE A 130 -15.09 15.54 7.38
C ILE A 130 -15.52 15.91 5.95
N SER A 131 -16.83 15.90 5.68
CA SER A 131 -17.39 16.28 4.39
C SER A 131 -17.02 17.72 4.03
N GLY A 132 -16.19 17.90 3.00
CA GLY A 132 -15.75 19.20 2.50
C GLY A 132 -14.32 19.62 2.88
N LEU A 133 -13.69 18.94 3.85
CA LEU A 133 -12.28 19.18 4.24
C LEU A 133 -11.28 18.34 3.44
N LEU A 134 -11.67 17.12 3.04
CA LEU A 134 -10.82 16.22 2.25
C LEU A 134 -11.53 15.83 0.95
N VAL A 135 -10.90 16.13 -0.18
CA VAL A 135 -11.30 15.61 -1.49
C VAL A 135 -10.43 14.39 -1.79
N PRO A 136 -10.96 13.15 -1.70
CA PRO A 136 -10.18 11.96 -1.99
C PRO A 136 -9.82 11.92 -3.47
N ALA A 137 -8.53 11.87 -3.76
CA ALA A 137 -8.01 11.66 -5.11
C ALA A 137 -7.65 10.19 -5.30
N TYR A 138 -8.01 9.64 -6.46
CA TYR A 138 -7.71 8.25 -6.83
C TYR A 138 -6.78 8.21 -8.06
N PRO A 139 -5.53 8.69 -7.95
CA PRO A 139 -4.62 8.66 -9.09
C PRO A 139 -4.28 7.20 -9.44
N PRO A 140 -4.24 6.84 -10.74
CA PRO A 140 -3.92 5.48 -11.19
C PRO A 140 -2.59 4.94 -10.65
N GLN A 141 -1.65 5.85 -10.38
CA GLN A 141 -0.32 5.57 -9.82
C GLN A 141 -0.38 4.87 -8.45
N VAL A 142 -1.39 5.17 -7.62
CA VAL A 142 -1.54 4.54 -6.30
C VAL A 142 -1.91 3.07 -6.45
N PHE A 143 -2.83 2.75 -7.36
CA PHE A 143 -3.19 1.36 -7.66
C PHE A 143 -2.03 0.59 -8.27
N LEU A 144 -1.24 1.23 -9.13
CA LEU A 144 -0.06 0.61 -9.72
C LEU A 144 1.03 0.31 -8.68
N ARG A 145 1.27 1.24 -7.74
CA ARG A 145 2.17 1.02 -6.59
C ARG A 145 1.64 -0.10 -5.68
N ALA A 146 0.34 -0.10 -5.39
CA ALA A 146 -0.30 -1.15 -4.59
C ALA A 146 -0.15 -2.54 -5.23
N LEU A 147 -0.34 -2.64 -6.56
CA LEU A 147 -0.11 -3.87 -7.31
C LEU A 147 1.35 -4.33 -7.19
N GLY A 148 2.30 -3.39 -7.37
CA GLY A 148 3.72 -3.68 -7.21
C GLY A 148 4.06 -4.23 -5.83
N VAL A 149 3.56 -3.58 -4.77
CA VAL A 149 3.75 -4.03 -3.39
C VAL A 149 3.11 -5.40 -3.15
N ALA A 150 1.87 -5.60 -3.59
CA ALA A 150 1.15 -6.88 -3.43
C ALA A 150 1.89 -8.04 -4.11
N LEU A 151 2.36 -7.84 -5.35
CA LEU A 151 3.13 -8.85 -6.08
C LEU A 151 4.48 -9.13 -5.41
N LEU A 152 5.19 -8.09 -4.96
CA LEU A 152 6.46 -8.26 -4.24
C LEU A 152 6.23 -9.11 -2.98
N VAL A 153 5.29 -8.71 -2.13
CA VAL A 153 5.04 -9.37 -0.84
C VAL A 153 4.55 -10.80 -1.05
N GLY A 154 3.65 -11.02 -2.00
CA GLY A 154 3.16 -12.34 -2.36
C GLY A 154 4.26 -13.27 -2.85
N LEU A 155 5.09 -12.78 -3.77
CA LEU A 155 6.18 -13.56 -4.33
C LEU A 155 7.23 -13.87 -3.24
N PHE A 156 7.65 -12.87 -2.46
CA PHE A 156 8.59 -13.07 -1.35
C PHE A 156 8.04 -14.04 -0.30
N GLY A 157 6.76 -13.91 0.07
CA GLY A 157 6.09 -14.81 1.00
C GLY A 157 5.94 -16.24 0.46
N ALA A 158 5.78 -16.42 -0.86
CA ALA A 158 5.60 -17.71 -1.50
C ALA A 158 6.92 -18.41 -1.89
N ILE A 159 8.03 -17.68 -2.07
CA ILE A 159 9.32 -18.25 -2.50
C ILE A 159 9.81 -19.31 -1.52
N TYR A 160 9.84 -19.01 -0.23
CA TYR A 160 10.30 -19.96 0.79
C TYR A 160 9.51 -21.27 0.79
N PRO A 161 8.15 -21.25 0.91
CA PRO A 161 7.36 -22.47 0.86
C PRO A 161 7.47 -23.20 -0.49
N ALA A 162 7.52 -22.46 -1.61
CA ALA A 162 7.62 -23.09 -2.92
C ALA A 162 8.96 -23.82 -3.12
N ILE A 163 10.08 -23.26 -2.63
CA ILE A 163 11.37 -23.96 -2.62
C ILE A 163 11.28 -25.20 -1.72
N ARG A 164 10.67 -25.08 -0.54
CA ARG A 164 10.48 -26.21 0.38
C ARG A 164 9.70 -27.35 -0.28
N ALA A 165 8.64 -27.04 -1.03
CA ALA A 165 7.85 -28.03 -1.77
C ALA A 165 8.67 -28.81 -2.81
N THR A 166 9.61 -28.15 -3.50
CA THR A 166 10.47 -28.83 -4.47
C THR A 166 11.45 -29.83 -3.87
N ARG A 167 11.76 -29.67 -2.57
CA ARG A 167 12.69 -30.54 -1.85
C ARG A 167 12.01 -31.75 -1.22
N LEU A 168 10.67 -31.79 -1.18
CA LEU A 168 9.93 -32.95 -0.71
C LEU A 168 10.19 -34.13 -1.65
N THR A 169 10.76 -35.21 -1.11
CA THR A 169 11.05 -36.41 -1.87
C THR A 169 9.84 -37.36 -1.86
N PRO A 170 9.61 -38.15 -2.94
CA PRO A 170 8.49 -39.09 -3.01
C PRO A 170 8.46 -40.10 -1.85
N MET A 171 9.63 -40.42 -1.28
CA MET A 171 9.74 -41.33 -0.14
C MET A 171 9.27 -40.69 1.18
N GLU A 172 9.42 -39.37 1.37
CA GLU A 172 8.89 -38.67 2.55
C GLU A 172 7.37 -38.53 2.51
N ALA A 173 6.80 -38.39 1.30
CA ALA A 173 5.35 -38.31 1.10
C ALA A 173 4.60 -39.63 1.39
N LEU A 174 5.33 -40.76 1.40
CA LEU A 174 4.81 -42.10 1.73
C LEU A 174 5.15 -42.56 3.15
N ARG A 175 6.05 -41.85 3.86
CA ARG A 175 6.53 -42.21 5.21
C ARG A 175 5.88 -41.39 6.34
N TYR A 176 5.01 -40.43 6.00
CA TYR A 176 4.16 -39.74 6.98
C TYR A 176 2.93 -40.62 7.28
N GLU A 177 3.17 -41.70 8.03
CA GLU A 177 2.22 -42.33 8.96
C GLU A 177 2.88 -42.40 10.34
#